data_AF-A0A913Y1N6-F1
#
_entry.id   AF-A0A913Y1N6-F1
#
_cell.length_a   1.000
_cell.length_b   1.000
_cell.length_c   1.000
_cell.angle_alpha   90.00
_cell.angle_beta   90.00
_cell.angle_gamma   90.00
#
_symmetry.space_group_name_H-M   'P 1'
#
loop_
_entity.id
_entity.type
_entity.pdbx_description
1 polymer ?
#
loop_
_entity_poly.entity_id
_entity_poly.type
_entity_poly.pdbx_seq_one_letter_code
_entity_poly.pdbx_strand_id
1 'polypeptide(L)'
;MEEENNGLITTIKIFWSVLLLLYSLKSHFAYSQEFGKVYHINEDQEYGFALIGSVHRSFGPTTYALCWLECEQDKRCRSLNYHMTTATCELNKRTKNSQPLENYKSKNNSIYCPWTLSNRPVWEKVNANPVCFGARDNRFGSFLINVRRGLVSMVQLIHLSGGVTCKVGGQLSNWGCDDGWLATVFTDKSNNRLAPEDRWIVDWNKLVYKIGDIDPFLSKIRLRLIIPMNITAGQEYRLWYGEDLKDVSEVDNSGTVCVDVNMYGNY
;
A
#
# COMPACT_ATOMS: atom_id res chain seq x y z
N MET A 1 -21.03 -66.77 -14.78
CA MET A 1 -20.91 -65.32 -15.04
C MET A 1 -21.11 -64.46 -13.79
N GLU A 2 -21.01 -65.01 -12.57
CA GLU A 2 -21.25 -64.25 -11.33
C GLU A 2 -19.97 -64.09 -10.47
N GLU A 3 -18.95 -64.93 -10.67
CA GLU A 3 -17.67 -64.84 -9.95
C GLU A 3 -16.70 -63.79 -10.51
N GLU A 4 -16.64 -63.58 -11.84
CA GLU A 4 -15.74 -62.57 -12.44
C GLU A 4 -16.13 -61.13 -12.07
N ASN A 5 -17.42 -60.88 -11.81
CA ASN A 5 -17.93 -59.55 -11.48
C ASN A 5 -17.52 -59.12 -10.05
N ASN A 6 -17.41 -60.07 -9.12
CA ASN A 6 -16.97 -59.81 -7.74
C ASN A 6 -15.47 -59.47 -7.66
N GLY A 7 -14.63 -60.08 -8.49
CA GLY A 7 -13.20 -59.74 -8.58
C GLY A 7 -12.97 -58.32 -9.10
N LEU A 8 -13.73 -57.91 -10.12
CA LEU A 8 -13.65 -56.57 -10.69
C LEU A 8 -14.11 -55.49 -9.69
N ILE A 9 -15.23 -55.73 -9.00
CA ILE A 9 -15.76 -54.81 -7.97
C ILE A 9 -14.78 -54.66 -6.80
N THR A 10 -14.15 -55.76 -6.37
CA THR A 10 -13.16 -55.73 -5.28
C THR A 10 -11.93 -54.92 -5.67
N THR A 11 -11.44 -55.11 -6.91
CA THR A 11 -10.28 -54.38 -7.45
C THR A 11 -10.57 -52.88 -7.58
N ILE A 12 -11.77 -52.50 -8.03
CA ILE A 12 -12.22 -51.11 -8.12
C ILE A 12 -12.30 -50.47 -6.73
N LYS A 13 -12.85 -51.17 -5.72
CA LYS A 13 -12.93 -50.65 -4.34
C LYS A 13 -11.55 -50.41 -3.71
N ILE A 14 -10.59 -51.31 -3.94
CA ILE A 14 -9.21 -51.15 -3.48
C ILE A 14 -8.58 -49.93 -4.17
N PHE A 15 -8.76 -49.79 -5.48
CA PHE A 15 -8.23 -48.66 -6.23
C PHE A 15 -8.74 -47.31 -5.71
N TRP A 16 -10.05 -47.17 -5.47
CA TRP A 16 -10.63 -45.94 -4.90
C TRP A 16 -10.17 -45.67 -3.46
N SER A 17 -10.01 -46.72 -2.65
CA SER A 17 -9.52 -46.59 -1.27
C SER A 17 -8.07 -46.10 -1.22
N VAL A 18 -7.21 -46.62 -2.10
CA VAL A 18 -5.82 -46.16 -2.24
C VAL A 18 -5.77 -44.73 -2.77
N LEU A 19 -6.64 -44.37 -3.74
CA LEU A 19 -6.71 -43.01 -4.27
C LEU A 19 -7.14 -41.99 -3.21
N LEU A 20 -8.13 -42.33 -2.37
CA LEU A 20 -8.58 -41.53 -1.23
C LEU A 20 -7.49 -41.36 -0.17
N LEU A 21 -6.77 -42.43 0.17
CA LEU A 21 -5.63 -42.37 1.08
C LEU A 21 -4.50 -41.48 0.55
N LEU A 22 -4.16 -41.60 -0.75
CA LEU A 22 -3.16 -40.76 -1.39
C LEU A 22 -3.57 -39.29 -1.46
N TYR A 23 -4.86 -39.00 -1.67
CA TYR A 23 -5.39 -37.64 -1.64
C TYR A 23 -5.34 -37.04 -0.23
N SER A 24 -5.71 -37.83 0.78
CA SER A 24 -5.67 -37.41 2.20
C SER A 24 -4.24 -37.22 2.72
N LEU A 25 -3.29 -38.05 2.27
CA LEU A 25 -1.86 -37.88 2.54
C LEU A 25 -1.30 -36.65 1.84
N LYS A 26 -1.66 -36.39 0.58
CA LYS A 26 -1.27 -35.15 -0.13
C LYS A 26 -1.83 -33.90 0.54
N SER A 27 -3.09 -33.92 1.01
CA SER A 27 -3.67 -32.78 1.72
C SER A 27 -3.00 -32.56 3.08
N HIS A 28 -2.68 -33.61 3.83
CA HIS A 28 -1.90 -33.51 5.06
C HIS A 28 -0.47 -33.01 4.82
N PHE A 29 0.18 -33.44 3.73
CA PHE A 29 1.53 -33.01 3.36
C PHE A 29 1.56 -31.56 2.82
N ALA A 30 0.51 -31.15 2.09
CA ALA A 30 0.33 -29.76 1.67
C ALA A 30 0.05 -28.85 2.88
N TYR A 31 -0.78 -29.33 3.83
CA TYR A 31 -1.06 -28.64 5.09
C TYR A 31 0.19 -28.53 5.99
N SER A 32 1.05 -29.55 6.03
CA SER A 32 2.30 -29.50 6.78
C SER A 32 3.37 -28.61 6.14
N GLN A 33 3.38 -28.47 4.80
CA GLN A 33 4.27 -27.54 4.11
C GLN A 33 3.92 -26.06 4.33
N GLU A 34 2.65 -25.70 4.54
CA GLU A 34 2.27 -24.32 4.92
C GLU A 34 2.68 -23.97 6.35
N PHE A 35 2.68 -24.92 7.29
CA PHE A 35 3.11 -24.72 8.67
C PHE A 35 4.63 -24.90 8.90
N GLY A 36 5.36 -25.42 7.91
CA GLY A 36 6.80 -25.71 8.01
C GLY A 36 7.74 -24.52 7.76
N LYS A 37 7.20 -23.33 7.44
CA LYS A 37 8.03 -22.11 7.54
C LYS A 37 8.30 -21.85 9.01
N VAL A 38 9.50 -22.20 9.46
CA VAL A 38 10.06 -21.65 10.70
C VAL A 38 10.07 -20.13 10.52
N TYR A 39 9.03 -19.47 11.03
CA TYR A 39 8.97 -18.02 11.07
C TYR A 39 10.14 -17.59 11.96
N HIS A 40 11.10 -16.86 11.38
CA HIS A 40 12.11 -16.16 12.15
C HIS A 40 11.43 -15.00 12.86
N ILE A 41 10.74 -15.30 13.96
CA ILE A 41 9.92 -14.37 14.74
C ILE A 41 10.79 -13.29 15.45
N ASN A 42 12.12 -13.38 15.34
CA ASN A 42 13.06 -12.70 16.22
C ASN A 42 13.79 -11.49 15.63
N GLU A 43 13.74 -11.24 14.30
CA GLU A 43 14.65 -10.25 13.70
C GLU A 43 14.30 -8.78 14.02
N ASP A 44 13.08 -8.49 14.50
CA ASP A 44 12.66 -7.11 14.81
C ASP A 44 11.88 -6.94 16.13
N GLN A 45 11.99 -7.87 17.07
CA GLN A 45 11.34 -7.69 18.38
C GLN A 45 12.04 -6.62 19.21
N GLU A 46 11.26 -5.70 19.78
CA GLU A 46 11.75 -4.64 20.65
C GLU A 46 11.22 -4.85 22.07
N TYR A 47 12.07 -5.45 22.90
CA TYR A 47 11.79 -5.69 24.32
C TYR A 47 11.76 -4.39 25.13
N GLY A 48 10.83 -4.32 26.07
CA GLY A 48 10.68 -3.18 26.98
C GLY A 48 9.94 -2.00 26.36
N PHE A 49 9.25 -2.19 25.23
CA PHE A 49 8.49 -1.15 24.55
C PHE A 49 7.07 -1.59 24.19
N ALA A 50 6.20 -0.60 23.97
CA ALA A 50 4.86 -0.79 23.44
C ALA A 50 4.40 0.44 22.67
N LEU A 51 3.52 0.21 21.70
CA LEU A 51 2.83 1.24 20.94
C LEU A 51 1.50 1.58 21.60
N ILE A 52 1.31 2.83 22.02
CA ILE A 52 0.11 3.31 22.70
C ILE A 52 -0.74 4.14 21.72
N GLY A 53 -2.06 4.20 21.93
CA GLY A 53 -2.97 5.03 21.11
C GLY A 53 -3.30 4.47 19.73
N SER A 54 -2.67 3.37 19.32
CA SER A 54 -2.93 2.67 18.07
C SER A 54 -3.58 1.29 18.24
N VAL A 55 -3.90 0.88 19.47
CA VAL A 55 -4.55 -0.41 19.73
C VAL A 55 -5.97 -0.41 19.19
N HIS A 56 -6.33 -1.43 18.40
CA HIS A 56 -7.70 -1.61 17.89
C HIS A 56 -8.34 -2.94 18.33
N ARG A 57 -7.54 -3.86 18.86
CA ARG A 57 -8.02 -5.12 19.47
C ARG A 57 -7.06 -5.50 20.60
N SER A 58 -7.61 -5.98 21.71
CA SER A 58 -6.86 -6.50 22.85
C SER A 58 -7.52 -7.81 23.29
N PHE A 59 -6.72 -8.84 23.57
CA PHE A 59 -7.21 -10.15 24.00
C PHE A 59 -6.14 -10.92 24.79
N GLY A 60 -6.60 -11.87 25.59
CA GLY A 60 -5.76 -12.77 26.35
C GLY A 60 -6.58 -13.56 27.37
N PRO A 61 -5.95 -14.50 28.10
CA PRO A 61 -4.54 -14.90 28.02
C PRO A 61 -4.19 -15.57 26.68
N THR A 62 -3.01 -15.30 26.12
CA THR A 62 -2.52 -15.91 24.87
C THR A 62 -0.99 -15.98 24.83
N THR A 63 -0.43 -16.78 23.92
CA THR A 63 1.02 -16.82 23.69
C THR A 63 1.44 -15.74 22.70
N TYR A 64 2.71 -15.36 22.72
CA TYR A 64 3.27 -14.43 21.73
C TYR A 64 3.07 -14.94 20.29
N ALA A 65 3.24 -16.25 20.06
CA ALA A 65 3.07 -16.87 18.74
C ALA A 65 1.61 -16.76 18.23
N LEU A 66 0.63 -16.99 19.10
CA LEU A 66 -0.79 -16.83 18.74
C LEU A 66 -1.15 -15.35 18.54
N CYS A 67 -0.59 -14.45 19.36
CA CYS A 67 -0.72 -13.01 19.18
C CYS A 67 -0.23 -12.56 17.79
N TRP A 68 0.92 -13.08 17.36
CA TRP A 68 1.48 -12.82 16.03
C TRP A 68 0.59 -13.37 14.90
N LEU A 69 0.11 -14.62 15.02
CA LEU A 69 -0.78 -15.23 14.03
C LEU A 69 -2.09 -14.45 13.85
N GLU A 70 -2.72 -14.02 14.95
CA GLU A 70 -3.93 -13.21 14.92
C GLU A 70 -3.70 -11.86 14.23
N CYS A 71 -2.52 -11.26 14.44
CA CYS A 71 -2.17 -10.01 13.78
C CYS A 71 -1.94 -10.21 12.27
N GLU A 72 -1.28 -11.28 11.83
CA GLU A 72 -1.06 -11.58 10.40
C GLU A 72 -2.38 -11.84 9.63
N GLN A 73 -3.39 -12.37 10.34
CA GLN A 73 -4.72 -12.63 9.80
C GLN A 73 -5.63 -11.38 9.82
N ASP A 74 -5.45 -10.45 10.77
CA ASP A 74 -6.20 -9.20 10.79
C ASP A 74 -5.58 -8.18 9.83
N LYS A 75 -6.27 -7.89 8.71
CA LYS A 75 -5.85 -6.91 7.69
C LYS A 75 -5.62 -5.50 8.23
N ARG A 76 -6.18 -5.16 9.40
CA ARG A 76 -5.99 -3.86 10.07
C ARG A 76 -4.76 -3.85 10.97
N CYS A 77 -4.23 -5.02 11.32
CA CYS A 77 -3.06 -5.10 12.18
C CYS A 77 -1.79 -4.77 11.40
N ARG A 78 -0.98 -3.88 11.97
CA ARG A 78 0.27 -3.38 11.41
C ARG A 78 1.47 -3.65 12.32
N SER A 79 1.24 -3.68 13.62
CA SER A 79 2.21 -4.10 14.63
C SER A 79 1.47 -4.66 15.85
N LEU A 80 2.14 -5.31 16.78
CA LEU A 80 1.53 -5.77 18.03
C LEU A 80 2.33 -5.36 19.26
N ASN A 81 1.65 -5.28 20.41
CA ASN A 81 2.28 -5.33 21.72
C ASN A 81 1.92 -6.67 22.36
N TYR A 82 2.88 -7.28 23.03
CA TYR A 82 2.64 -8.44 23.88
C TYR A 82 3.11 -8.16 25.29
N HIS A 83 2.20 -8.24 26.25
CA HIS A 83 2.49 -8.05 27.67
C HIS A 83 2.76 -9.40 28.32
N MET A 84 4.03 -9.66 28.63
CA MET A 84 4.49 -10.98 29.10
C MET A 84 3.90 -11.36 30.45
N THR A 85 3.76 -10.39 31.38
CA THR A 85 3.24 -10.66 32.73
C THR A 85 1.76 -11.06 32.72
N THR A 86 0.95 -10.45 31.86
CA THR A 86 -0.50 -10.69 31.78
C THR A 86 -0.89 -11.61 30.63
N ALA A 87 0.09 -12.09 29.85
CA ALA A 87 -0.11 -12.85 28.62
C ALA A 87 -1.15 -12.18 27.67
N THR A 88 -1.12 -10.85 27.59
CA THR A 88 -2.09 -10.05 26.82
C THR A 88 -1.50 -9.62 25.49
N CYS A 89 -2.27 -9.78 24.42
CA CYS A 89 -1.95 -9.33 23.08
C CYS A 89 -2.74 -8.06 22.74
N GLU A 90 -2.06 -7.03 22.24
CA GLU A 90 -2.68 -5.82 21.69
C GLU A 90 -2.30 -5.66 20.22
N LEU A 91 -3.29 -5.64 19.34
CA LEU A 91 -3.13 -5.44 17.91
C LEU A 91 -3.20 -3.94 17.58
N ASN A 92 -2.19 -3.43 16.88
CA ASN A 92 -2.11 -2.02 16.51
C ASN A 92 -2.45 -1.79 15.03
N LYS A 93 -3.15 -0.70 14.74
CA LYS A 93 -3.47 -0.24 13.37
C LYS A 93 -2.38 0.58 12.68
N ARG A 94 -1.26 0.85 13.36
CA ARG A 94 -0.09 1.62 12.88
C ARG A 94 1.20 0.97 13.38
N THR A 95 2.35 1.39 12.85
CA THR A 95 3.68 1.03 13.34
C THR A 95 4.36 2.23 14.01
N LYS A 96 5.49 2.03 14.71
CA LYS A 96 6.30 3.13 15.26
C LYS A 96 6.81 4.13 14.20
N ASN A 97 6.83 3.73 12.91
CA ASN A 97 7.31 4.57 11.81
C ASN A 97 6.18 5.38 11.13
N SER A 98 4.93 4.93 11.25
CA SER A 98 3.75 5.59 10.67
C SER A 98 2.95 6.45 11.68
N GLN A 99 3.55 6.77 12.83
CA GLN A 99 2.93 7.59 13.87
C GLN A 99 3.96 8.45 14.62
N PRO A 100 3.51 9.44 15.42
CA PRO A 100 4.40 10.24 16.26
C PRO A 100 5.19 9.38 17.26
N LEU A 101 6.47 9.71 17.46
CA LEU A 101 7.38 8.96 18.33
C LEU A 101 6.89 8.89 19.79
N GLU A 102 6.13 9.90 20.25
CA GLU A 102 5.58 9.97 21.60
C GLU A 102 4.69 8.79 21.97
N ASN A 103 4.07 8.14 20.99
CA ASN A 103 3.20 6.99 21.19
C ASN A 103 3.98 5.67 21.29
N TYR A 104 5.26 5.63 20.91
CA TYR A 104 6.14 4.50 21.11
C TYR A 104 6.90 4.69 22.43
N LYS A 105 6.49 3.98 23.48
CA LYS A 105 6.98 4.22 24.85
C LYS A 105 7.65 2.99 25.44
N SER A 106 8.61 3.22 26.33
CA SER A 106 9.12 2.16 27.19
C SER A 106 7.98 1.65 28.08
N LYS A 107 7.79 0.33 28.10
CA LYS A 107 6.79 -0.38 28.90
C LYS A 107 7.41 -1.68 29.37
N ASN A 108 7.62 -1.80 30.67
CA ASN A 108 8.28 -2.96 31.25
C ASN A 108 7.50 -4.26 30.95
N ASN A 109 8.21 -5.38 30.86
CA ASN A 109 7.66 -6.70 30.53
C ASN A 109 6.78 -6.73 29.26
N SER A 110 7.05 -5.86 28.30
CA SER A 110 6.35 -5.80 27.02
C SER A 110 7.29 -6.09 25.86
N ILE A 111 6.78 -6.72 24.82
CA ILE A 111 7.45 -6.91 23.53
C ILE A 111 6.65 -6.10 22.52
N TYR A 112 7.30 -5.15 21.88
CA TYR A 112 6.76 -4.51 20.68
C TYR A 112 7.29 -5.24 19.46
N CYS A 113 6.40 -5.55 18.51
CA CYS A 113 6.80 -6.11 17.23
C CYS A 113 6.27 -5.21 16.12
N PRO A 114 7.12 -4.39 15.48
CA PRO A 114 6.73 -3.52 14.37
C PRO A 114 6.35 -4.30 13.11
N TRP A 115 6.88 -5.51 12.95
CA TRP A 115 6.75 -6.33 11.73
C TRP A 115 5.96 -7.59 12.00
N THR A 116 4.68 -7.40 12.26
CA THR A 116 3.67 -8.48 12.20
C THR A 116 3.14 -8.67 10.78
N LEU A 117 3.88 -8.14 9.80
CA LEU A 117 3.60 -8.22 8.39
C LEU A 117 4.92 -8.50 7.73
N SER A 118 5.21 -9.78 7.57
CA SER A 118 6.11 -10.18 6.50
C SER A 118 5.64 -9.55 5.17
N ASN A 119 6.28 -8.45 4.75
CA ASN A 119 6.19 -7.85 3.41
C ASN A 119 4.82 -7.37 2.88
N ARG A 120 3.87 -6.90 3.70
CA ARG A 120 2.60 -6.33 3.14
C ARG A 120 2.67 -4.80 3.03
N PRO A 121 2.76 -4.24 1.81
CA PRO A 121 2.75 -2.80 1.63
C PRO A 121 1.36 -2.23 1.95
N VAL A 122 1.33 -0.98 2.37
CA VAL A 122 0.12 -0.28 2.83
C VAL A 122 0.02 1.09 2.19
N TRP A 123 -1.19 1.62 2.11
CA TRP A 123 -1.41 3.02 1.74
C TRP A 123 -1.27 3.88 2.99
N GLU A 124 -0.28 4.77 3.02
CA GLU A 124 -0.13 5.77 4.07
C GLU A 124 -0.20 7.17 3.46
N LYS A 125 -0.88 8.08 4.16
CA LYS A 125 -0.91 9.50 3.80
C LYS A 125 0.44 10.12 4.15
N VAL A 126 1.13 10.66 3.15
CA VAL A 126 2.52 11.13 3.28
C VAL A 126 2.67 12.64 3.33
N ASN A 127 1.62 13.41 3.01
CA ASN A 127 1.60 14.87 3.12
C ASN A 127 0.92 15.31 4.44
N ALA A 128 1.46 16.34 5.09
CA ALA A 128 0.84 16.93 6.29
C ALA A 128 -0.33 17.87 5.95
N ASN A 129 -0.13 18.76 4.97
CA ASN A 129 -1.12 19.72 4.50
C ASN A 129 -1.54 19.38 3.06
N PRO A 130 -2.75 19.77 2.62
CA PRO A 130 -3.18 19.63 1.23
C PRO A 130 -2.13 20.15 0.24
N VAL A 131 -1.91 19.41 -0.84
CA VAL A 131 -0.95 19.75 -1.89
C VAL A 131 -1.73 20.36 -3.04
N CYS A 132 -1.51 21.64 -3.33
CA CYS A 132 -2.23 22.36 -4.38
C CYS A 132 -1.30 22.66 -5.56
N PHE A 133 -1.73 22.36 -6.78
CA PHE A 133 -0.99 22.65 -8.01
C PHE A 133 -1.92 23.23 -9.09
N GLY A 134 -1.36 24.12 -9.91
CA GLY A 134 -2.00 24.75 -11.05
C GLY A 134 -1.59 24.11 -12.38
N ALA A 135 -2.16 24.64 -13.46
CA ALA A 135 -1.91 24.16 -14.82
C ALA A 135 -1.01 25.08 -15.66
N ARG A 136 -0.42 26.11 -15.03
CA ARG A 136 0.48 27.09 -15.67
C ARG A 136 1.28 27.92 -14.67
N ASP A 137 2.28 28.64 -15.19
CA ASP A 137 3.12 29.63 -14.49
C ASP A 137 4.04 29.01 -13.42
N ASN A 138 4.55 27.80 -13.64
CA ASN A 138 5.38 27.04 -12.69
C ASN A 138 4.68 26.78 -11.34
N ARG A 139 3.36 26.54 -11.35
CA ARG A 139 2.56 26.41 -10.13
C ARG A 139 2.45 24.97 -9.67
N PHE A 140 3.58 24.35 -9.39
CA PHE A 140 3.62 23.02 -8.77
C PHE A 140 3.18 23.01 -7.32
N GLY A 141 2.69 21.87 -6.87
CA GLY A 141 2.38 21.61 -5.48
C GLY A 141 3.50 20.79 -4.85
N SER A 142 4.26 21.37 -3.93
CA SER A 142 5.30 20.66 -3.17
C SER A 142 4.78 20.14 -1.84
N PHE A 143 5.31 19.01 -1.39
CA PHE A 143 5.09 18.51 -0.04
C PHE A 143 6.32 17.79 0.50
N LEU A 144 6.43 17.78 1.83
CA LEU A 144 7.43 17.01 2.55
C LEU A 144 6.82 15.70 3.02
N ILE A 145 7.59 14.61 2.93
CA ILE A 145 7.24 13.32 3.50
C ILE A 145 7.10 13.45 5.02
N ASN A 146 5.91 13.11 5.55
CA ASN A 146 5.60 13.17 6.98
C ASN A 146 5.68 11.81 7.70
N VAL A 147 6.12 10.76 7.00
CA VAL A 147 6.40 9.43 7.56
C VAL A 147 7.91 9.23 7.71
N ARG A 148 8.34 8.41 8.68
CA ARG A 148 9.77 8.29 9.03
C ARG A 148 10.64 7.82 7.85
N ARG A 149 10.26 6.70 7.23
CA ARG A 149 10.90 6.10 6.06
C ARG A 149 9.96 5.11 5.39
N GLY A 150 10.28 4.67 4.18
CA GLY A 150 9.63 3.53 3.56
C GLY A 150 10.11 3.22 2.14
N LEU A 151 9.87 2.01 1.67
CA LEU A 151 10.07 1.61 0.27
C LEU A 151 8.70 1.60 -0.43
N VAL A 152 8.48 2.54 -1.34
CA VAL A 152 7.19 2.78 -1.99
C VAL A 152 7.23 2.45 -3.48
N SER A 153 6.10 2.04 -4.04
CA SER A 153 5.98 1.60 -5.45
C SER A 153 4.83 2.26 -6.22
N MET A 154 3.91 2.93 -5.53
CA MET A 154 2.81 3.65 -6.16
C MET A 154 2.47 4.90 -5.36
N VAL A 155 1.91 5.88 -6.05
CA VAL A 155 1.27 7.06 -5.47
C VAL A 155 -0.23 7.03 -5.76
N GLN A 156 -1.03 7.43 -4.79
CA GLN A 156 -2.45 7.66 -4.92
C GLN A 156 -2.73 9.12 -4.61
N LEU A 157 -3.41 9.78 -5.54
CA LEU A 157 -3.83 11.17 -5.39
C LEU A 157 -5.33 11.17 -5.09
N ILE A 158 -5.73 11.89 -4.05
CA ILE A 158 -7.12 12.00 -3.61
C ILE A 158 -7.52 13.46 -3.76
N HIS A 159 -8.51 13.73 -4.60
CA HIS A 159 -9.04 15.07 -4.81
C HIS A 159 -9.69 15.59 -3.52
N LEU A 160 -9.43 16.85 -3.19
CA LEU A 160 -10.07 17.55 -2.08
C LEU A 160 -10.94 18.70 -2.59
N SER A 161 -10.40 19.54 -3.48
CA SER A 161 -11.09 20.72 -3.99
C SER A 161 -10.44 21.28 -5.25
N GLY A 162 -11.19 22.15 -5.95
CA GLY A 162 -10.71 22.83 -7.14
C GLY A 162 -10.64 21.89 -8.36
N GLY A 163 -9.84 22.27 -9.34
CA GLY A 163 -9.68 21.57 -10.60
C GLY A 163 -8.83 22.38 -11.57
N VAL A 164 -8.43 21.74 -12.67
CA VAL A 164 -7.55 22.28 -13.70
C VAL A 164 -8.16 22.05 -15.09
N THR A 165 -7.78 22.88 -16.05
CA THR A 165 -8.17 22.71 -17.46
C THR A 165 -7.04 23.15 -18.39
N CYS A 166 -7.02 22.53 -19.58
CA CYS A 166 -6.05 22.78 -20.65
C CYS A 166 -6.50 23.81 -21.68
N LYS A 167 -7.66 24.46 -21.49
CA LYS A 167 -8.23 25.38 -22.48
C LYS A 167 -9.13 26.42 -21.84
N VAL A 168 -9.26 27.56 -22.52
CA VAL A 168 -10.17 28.62 -22.10
C VAL A 168 -11.62 28.12 -22.17
N GLY A 169 -12.35 28.26 -21.06
CA GLY A 169 -13.76 27.84 -20.96
C GLY A 169 -13.98 26.33 -20.88
N GLY A 170 -12.91 25.53 -20.77
CA GLY A 170 -13.01 24.09 -20.55
C GLY A 170 -13.55 23.74 -19.17
N GLN A 171 -14.16 22.57 -19.04
CA GLN A 171 -14.58 22.06 -17.74
C GLN A 171 -13.34 21.77 -16.87
N LEU A 172 -13.38 22.17 -15.60
CA LEU A 172 -12.32 21.85 -14.64
C LEU A 172 -12.37 20.36 -14.30
N SER A 173 -11.27 19.66 -14.59
CA SER A 173 -11.07 18.26 -14.20
C SER A 173 -10.12 18.16 -13.00
N ASN A 174 -10.03 16.98 -12.39
CA ASN A 174 -9.15 16.77 -11.24
C ASN A 174 -7.72 16.45 -11.67
N TRP A 175 -7.53 15.76 -12.81
CA TRP A 175 -6.25 15.11 -13.14
C TRP A 175 -5.70 15.42 -14.55
N GLY A 176 -6.39 16.21 -15.35
CA GLY A 176 -6.01 16.50 -16.73
C GLY A 176 -6.94 17.51 -17.39
N CYS A 177 -7.61 17.10 -18.47
CA CYS A 177 -8.54 17.96 -19.20
C CYS A 177 -9.88 17.27 -19.50
N ASP A 178 -10.87 18.03 -19.97
CA ASP A 178 -12.24 17.57 -20.24
C ASP A 178 -12.39 16.76 -21.54
N ASP A 179 -11.30 16.59 -22.28
CA ASP A 179 -11.15 15.69 -23.42
C ASP A 179 -10.83 14.24 -23.03
N GLY A 180 -10.75 13.97 -21.72
CA GLY A 180 -10.54 12.64 -21.17
C GLY A 180 -9.07 12.25 -21.00
N TRP A 181 -8.11 13.12 -21.30
CA TRP A 181 -6.69 12.84 -21.07
C TRP A 181 -6.25 13.23 -19.65
N LEU A 182 -5.26 12.51 -19.14
CA LEU A 182 -4.60 12.81 -17.88
C LEU A 182 -3.31 13.62 -18.15
N ALA A 183 -2.99 14.53 -17.25
CA ALA A 183 -1.78 15.35 -17.33
C ALA A 183 -1.13 15.59 -15.95
N THR A 184 -1.52 14.85 -14.91
CA THR A 184 -0.91 15.00 -13.58
C THR A 184 0.39 14.22 -13.46
N VAL A 185 1.48 14.90 -13.11
CA VAL A 185 2.82 14.31 -13.04
C VAL A 185 3.34 14.36 -11.61
N PHE A 186 3.82 13.23 -11.11
CA PHE A 186 4.51 13.13 -9.82
C PHE A 186 6.01 13.15 -10.04
N THR A 187 6.73 14.04 -9.35
CA THR A 187 8.15 14.30 -9.57
C THR A 187 8.94 14.40 -8.27
N ASP A 188 10.26 14.28 -8.36
CA ASP A 188 11.17 14.67 -7.28
C ASP A 188 11.34 16.21 -7.19
N LYS A 189 12.13 16.66 -6.20
CA LYS A 189 12.45 18.09 -6.02
C LYS A 189 13.23 18.74 -7.18
N SER A 190 13.74 17.95 -8.11
CA SER A 190 14.48 18.41 -9.29
C SER A 190 13.62 18.32 -10.55
N ASN A 191 12.30 18.12 -10.39
CA ASN A 191 11.33 17.98 -11.47
C ASN A 191 11.54 16.74 -12.36
N ASN A 192 12.29 15.74 -11.89
CA ASN A 192 12.38 14.47 -12.60
C ASN A 192 11.10 13.67 -12.39
N ARG A 193 10.49 13.19 -13.49
CA ARG A 193 9.28 12.38 -13.44
C ARG A 193 9.53 11.07 -12.70
N LEU A 194 8.67 10.80 -11.72
CA LEU A 194 8.58 9.54 -10.98
C LEU A 194 7.33 8.74 -11.37
N ALA A 195 6.25 9.43 -11.79
CA ALA A 195 5.07 8.85 -12.41
C ALA A 195 4.37 9.91 -13.32
N PRO A 196 3.64 9.50 -14.37
CA PRO A 196 3.33 8.14 -14.80
C PRO A 196 4.50 7.39 -15.48
N GLU A 197 4.31 6.08 -15.69
CA GLU A 197 5.20 5.24 -16.50
C GLU A 197 5.13 5.61 -18.00
N ASP A 198 6.27 5.47 -18.68
CA ASP A 198 6.48 5.84 -20.09
C ASP A 198 5.45 5.25 -21.05
N ARG A 199 5.07 3.99 -20.82
CA ARG A 199 4.13 3.24 -21.67
C ARG A 199 2.72 3.82 -21.74
N TRP A 200 2.38 4.75 -20.85
CA TRP A 200 1.08 5.42 -20.83
C TRP A 200 1.09 6.79 -21.53
N ILE A 201 2.28 7.37 -21.73
CA ILE A 201 2.43 8.71 -22.29
C ILE A 201 2.11 8.66 -23.78
N VAL A 202 1.18 9.52 -24.20
CA VAL A 202 0.75 9.65 -25.60
C VAL A 202 1.38 10.88 -26.26
N ASP A 203 1.60 11.95 -25.49
CA ASP A 203 2.31 13.14 -25.94
C ASP A 203 3.42 13.49 -24.95
N TRP A 204 4.67 13.31 -25.39
CA TRP A 204 5.87 13.58 -24.61
C TRP A 204 6.22 15.06 -24.48
N ASN A 205 5.73 15.90 -25.40
CA ASN A 205 5.98 17.34 -25.34
C ASN A 205 5.15 17.99 -24.23
N LYS A 206 3.94 17.48 -24.01
CA LYS A 206 2.98 17.99 -23.02
C LYS A 206 2.83 17.11 -21.78
N LEU A 207 3.47 15.94 -21.76
CA LEU A 207 3.31 14.88 -20.75
C LEU A 207 1.84 14.49 -20.52
N VAL A 208 1.10 14.37 -21.62
CA VAL A 208 -0.29 13.92 -21.63
C VAL A 208 -0.33 12.39 -21.82
N TYR A 209 -1.21 11.72 -21.08
CA TYR A 209 -1.23 10.26 -21.01
C TYR A 209 -2.64 9.68 -20.79
N LYS A 210 -2.80 8.39 -21.04
CA LYS A 210 -4.04 7.63 -20.80
C LYS A 210 -3.74 6.27 -20.18
N ILE A 211 -4.51 5.90 -19.15
CA ILE A 211 -4.37 4.63 -18.44
C ILE A 211 -5.72 3.93 -18.50
N GLY A 212 -5.92 3.07 -19.50
CA GLY A 212 -7.23 2.42 -19.75
C GLY A 212 -8.36 3.46 -19.79
N ASP A 213 -9.44 3.16 -19.07
CA ASP A 213 -10.63 4.02 -18.99
C ASP A 213 -10.61 4.97 -17.78
N ILE A 214 -9.43 5.27 -17.21
CA ILE A 214 -9.34 6.27 -16.14
C ILE A 214 -9.82 7.62 -16.66
N ASP A 215 -10.82 8.15 -15.96
CA ASP A 215 -11.47 9.41 -16.24
C ASP A 215 -10.85 10.55 -15.37
N PRO A 216 -10.55 11.72 -15.96
CA PRO A 216 -9.89 12.83 -15.27
C PRO A 216 -10.75 13.50 -14.18
N PHE A 217 -12.02 13.16 -14.06
CA PHE A 217 -12.96 13.64 -13.03
C PHE A 217 -13.10 12.69 -11.83
N LEU A 218 -12.45 11.52 -11.84
CA LEU A 218 -12.49 10.61 -10.70
C LEU A 218 -12.03 11.29 -9.40
N SER A 219 -12.60 10.93 -8.26
CA SER A 219 -12.19 11.49 -6.96
C SER A 219 -10.80 11.06 -6.50
N LYS A 220 -10.22 10.03 -7.14
CA LYS A 220 -8.87 9.55 -6.88
C LYS A 220 -8.27 8.83 -8.07
N ILE A 221 -6.96 8.93 -8.23
CA ILE A 221 -6.18 8.12 -9.18
C ILE A 221 -5.02 7.43 -8.49
N ARG A 222 -4.51 6.36 -9.10
CA ARG A 222 -3.32 5.63 -8.66
C ARG A 222 -2.34 5.55 -9.81
N LEU A 223 -1.12 5.99 -9.56
CA LEU A 223 -0.04 5.95 -10.52
C LEU A 223 1.07 5.05 -9.97
N ARG A 224 1.51 4.09 -10.78
CA ARG A 224 2.69 3.29 -10.48
C ARG A 224 3.93 4.15 -10.68
N LEU A 225 4.88 4.06 -9.75
CA LEU A 225 6.18 4.70 -9.91
C LEU A 225 6.99 3.95 -10.98
N ILE A 226 7.76 4.69 -11.77
CA ILE A 226 8.65 4.10 -12.80
C ILE A 226 9.60 3.09 -12.14
N ILE A 227 10.14 3.43 -10.97
CA ILE A 227 10.99 2.56 -10.15
C ILE A 227 10.54 2.70 -8.69
N PRO A 228 10.42 1.60 -7.92
CA PRO A 228 10.24 1.67 -6.48
C PRO A 228 11.36 2.46 -5.81
N MET A 229 11.04 3.24 -4.78
CA MET A 229 11.98 4.19 -4.20
C MET A 229 11.89 4.27 -2.69
N ASN A 230 13.03 4.56 -2.06
CA ASN A 230 13.10 4.83 -0.63
C ASN A 230 12.72 6.29 -0.36
N ILE A 231 11.78 6.48 0.55
CA ILE A 231 11.40 7.78 1.07
C ILE A 231 11.86 7.92 2.52
N THR A 232 12.08 9.14 2.99
CA THR A 232 12.43 9.49 4.37
C THR A 232 11.79 10.81 4.75
N ALA A 233 11.46 10.97 6.03
CA ALA A 233 10.86 12.19 6.55
C ALA A 233 11.63 13.45 6.10
N GLY A 234 10.89 14.48 5.68
CA GLY A 234 11.46 15.75 5.23
C GLY A 234 11.98 15.77 3.79
N GLN A 235 11.94 14.66 3.05
CA GLN A 235 12.18 14.70 1.61
C GLN A 235 11.04 15.41 0.88
N GLU A 236 11.38 16.25 -0.09
CA GLU A 236 10.41 16.99 -0.91
C GLU A 236 10.08 16.25 -2.21
N TYR A 237 8.79 16.23 -2.54
CA TYR A 237 8.26 15.80 -3.83
C TYR A 237 7.23 16.79 -4.34
N ARG A 238 6.92 16.73 -5.64
CA ARG A 238 6.05 17.70 -6.31
C ARG A 238 5.01 17.05 -7.19
N LEU A 239 3.85 17.68 -7.26
CA LEU A 239 2.79 17.43 -8.23
C LEU A 239 2.75 18.57 -9.24
N TRP A 240 2.65 18.20 -10.50
CA TRP A 240 2.65 19.10 -11.63
C TRP A 240 1.49 18.79 -12.57
N TYR A 241 1.09 19.82 -13.31
CA TYR A 241 0.40 19.63 -14.59
C TYR A 241 1.43 19.49 -15.72
N GLY A 242 1.19 18.60 -16.68
CA GLY A 242 2.18 18.20 -17.68
C GLY A 242 2.68 19.35 -18.55
N GLU A 243 1.76 20.17 -19.06
CA GLU A 243 2.08 21.36 -19.86
C GLU A 243 2.85 22.42 -19.07
N ASP A 244 2.53 22.61 -17.78
CA ASP A 244 3.23 23.50 -16.85
C ASP A 244 4.67 23.01 -16.60
N LEU A 245 4.83 21.73 -16.26
CA LEU A 245 6.15 21.11 -16.08
C LEU A 245 7.04 21.20 -17.32
N LYS A 246 6.43 21.18 -18.50
CA LYS A 246 7.14 21.24 -19.77
C LYS A 246 7.32 22.66 -20.29
N ASP A 247 6.66 23.64 -19.67
CA ASP A 247 6.61 25.04 -20.10
C ASP A 247 6.14 25.16 -21.57
N VAL A 248 5.07 24.44 -21.91
CA VAL A 248 4.49 24.43 -23.26
C VAL A 248 2.98 24.55 -23.25
N SER A 249 2.42 25.32 -24.18
CA SER A 249 0.97 25.41 -24.40
C SER A 249 0.15 25.73 -23.14
N GLU A 250 0.73 26.42 -22.16
CA GLU A 250 0.07 26.65 -20.86
C GLU A 250 -0.74 27.96 -20.79
N VAL A 251 -0.73 28.76 -21.86
CA VAL A 251 -1.32 30.12 -21.88
C VAL A 251 -2.84 30.08 -21.74
N ASP A 252 -3.49 29.07 -22.33
CA ASP A 252 -4.93 28.83 -22.26
C ASP A 252 -5.34 27.94 -21.07
N ASN A 253 -4.38 27.56 -20.23
CA ASN A 253 -4.64 26.74 -19.06
C ASN A 253 -5.13 27.58 -17.88
N SER A 254 -5.94 26.96 -17.02
CA SER A 254 -6.40 27.62 -15.81
C SER A 254 -6.76 26.63 -14.71
N GLY A 255 -7.07 27.18 -13.53
CA GLY A 255 -7.45 26.40 -12.37
C GLY A 255 -6.30 26.04 -11.45
N THR A 256 -6.67 25.45 -10.32
CA THR A 256 -5.79 24.92 -9.28
C THR A 256 -6.55 23.82 -8.59
N VAL A 257 -5.91 22.67 -8.39
CA VAL A 257 -6.47 21.51 -7.72
C VAL A 257 -5.69 21.23 -6.44
N CYS A 258 -6.38 20.90 -5.35
CA CYS A 258 -5.79 20.55 -4.07
C CYS A 258 -6.09 19.09 -3.73
N VAL A 259 -5.07 18.37 -3.26
CA VAL A 259 -5.13 16.92 -3.11
C VAL A 259 -4.44 16.45 -1.82
N ASP A 260 -4.80 15.25 -1.39
CA ASP A 260 -3.99 14.44 -0.50
C ASP A 260 -3.19 13.40 -1.27
N VAL A 261 -2.01 13.06 -0.74
CA VAL A 261 -1.08 12.11 -1.34
C VAL A 261 -0.91 10.93 -0.41
N ASN A 262 -1.30 9.76 -0.89
CA ASN A 262 -0.98 8.49 -0.26
C ASN A 262 0.08 7.76 -1.08
N MET A 263 0.97 7.02 -0.41
CA MET A 263 1.93 6.15 -1.09
C MET A 263 1.76 4.70 -0.66
N TYR A 264 1.95 3.76 -1.58
CA TYR A 264 1.87 2.32 -1.33
C TYR A 264 3.25 1.73 -1.10
N GLY A 265 3.55 1.30 0.12
CA GLY A 265 4.88 0.84 0.49
C GLY A 265 4.97 0.19 1.86
N ASN A 266 6.19 -0.25 2.19
CA ASN A 266 6.56 -0.75 3.51
C ASN A 266 7.23 0.41 4.28
N TYR A 267 6.76 0.75 5.48
CA TYR A 267 7.18 1.93 6.26
C TYR A 267 7.84 1.58 7.59
#